data_AF-W0E3M5-F1
#
_entry.id   AF-W0E3M5-F1
#
_cell.length_a   1.000
_cell.length_b   1.000
_cell.length_c   1.000
_cell.angle_alpha   90.00
_cell.angle_beta   90.00
_cell.angle_gamma   90.00
#
_symmetry.space_group_name_H-M   'P 1'
#
loop_
_entity.id
_entity.type
_entity.pdbx_description
1 polymer ?
#
loop_
_entity_poly.entity_id
_entity_poly.type
_entity_poly.pdbx_seq_one_letter_code
_entity_poly.pdbx_strand_id
1 'polypeptide(L)'
;MHAQVPRSPTEHVAPRFSGGYRKLNTLTSLVLNVLVGTLLLICTAPLFVLIPIAIKLADGGPVLYSSIRLGRHKRPFAMYKFRTLKPDADRIIGATLLGRGQRLETPIGHFLRETRIDELPQLINVIKGDMDLIGPRPERPEIYERLCRHIPGYDLRFQTRPGLIGYAQLFTPHGSPKRIRSLIDSFYLIRNQRIGNDRRLLAYALWALGLRFLRTLLDALRQRLRRKRTHDERRLRDRIAPDNGRVWLEDDEHARACTLVDLNDEAVLIRCPSGHPPPPQPVRLRLERQASHPGGGVKKRRIVRCEAQLTMQRPSPGLEGYHDYVLQIRPATPLNAFKLQKYFLLSSLC
;
A
#
# COMPACT_ATOMS: atom_id res chain seq x y z
N MET A 1 25.94 -37.24 -11.12
CA MET A 1 24.58 -37.11 -11.72
C MET A 1 24.13 -35.66 -11.58
N HIS A 2 24.40 -34.84 -12.60
CA HIS A 2 23.96 -33.45 -12.66
C HIS A 2 22.55 -33.41 -13.24
N ALA A 3 21.54 -33.10 -12.41
CA ALA A 3 20.18 -32.87 -12.88
C ALA A 3 20.12 -31.51 -13.58
N GLN A 4 20.09 -31.54 -14.90
CA GLN A 4 19.82 -30.38 -15.76
C GLN A 4 18.37 -29.92 -15.55
N VAL A 5 18.19 -28.64 -15.24
CA VAL A 5 16.87 -28.00 -15.21
C VAL A 5 16.35 -27.90 -16.66
N PRO A 6 15.15 -28.43 -16.96
CA PRO A 6 14.62 -28.39 -18.32
C PRO A 6 14.29 -26.94 -18.73
N ARG A 7 14.86 -26.49 -19.84
CA ARG A 7 14.47 -25.24 -20.51
C ARG A 7 13.14 -25.46 -21.22
N SER A 8 12.06 -24.86 -20.71
CA SER A 8 10.78 -24.81 -21.43
C SER A 8 10.84 -23.74 -22.55
N PRO A 9 10.48 -24.09 -23.80
CA PRO A 9 10.45 -23.16 -24.91
C PRO A 9 9.10 -22.45 -24.96
N THR A 10 9.04 -21.26 -24.36
CA THR A 10 8.08 -20.24 -24.77
C THR A 10 8.84 -18.93 -24.80
N GLU A 11 9.33 -18.56 -25.97
CA GLU A 11 9.62 -17.16 -26.27
C GLU A 11 8.32 -16.38 -26.08
N HIS A 12 8.10 -15.90 -24.85
CA HIS A 12 7.22 -14.77 -24.65
C HIS A 12 7.85 -13.63 -25.45
N VAL A 13 7.33 -13.40 -26.65
CA VAL A 13 7.53 -12.17 -27.40
C VAL A 13 7.16 -11.04 -26.45
N ALA A 14 8.17 -10.48 -25.79
CA ALA A 14 8.00 -9.33 -24.93
C ALA A 14 7.32 -8.27 -25.81
N PRO A 15 6.17 -7.70 -25.41
CA PRO A 15 5.53 -6.67 -26.20
C PRO A 15 6.56 -5.58 -26.45
N ARG A 16 6.84 -5.30 -27.73
CA ARG A 16 7.73 -4.21 -28.18
C ARG A 16 7.08 -2.86 -27.83
N PHE A 17 7.01 -2.54 -26.56
CA PHE A 17 6.75 -1.18 -26.09
C PHE A 17 8.04 -0.38 -26.28
N SER A 18 8.09 0.47 -27.30
CA SER A 18 9.14 1.47 -27.51
C SER A 18 8.96 2.73 -26.64
N GLY A 19 7.97 2.74 -25.73
CA GLY A 19 7.79 3.79 -24.72
C GLY A 19 8.53 3.41 -23.45
N GLY A 20 9.76 3.89 -23.30
CA GLY A 20 10.57 3.67 -22.11
C GLY A 20 11.04 4.97 -21.50
N TYR A 21 11.09 5.00 -20.18
CA TYR A 21 11.74 5.99 -19.33
C TYR A 21 13.22 6.12 -19.70
N ARG A 22 13.53 6.70 -20.85
CA ARG A 22 14.90 6.96 -21.31
C ARG A 22 15.29 8.26 -20.62
N LYS A 23 15.94 8.16 -19.46
CA LYS A 23 16.65 9.30 -18.88
C LYS A 23 17.55 9.84 -19.98
N LEU A 24 17.20 11.02 -20.51
CA LEU A 24 17.86 11.60 -21.70
C LEU A 24 19.38 11.54 -21.55
N ASN A 25 19.87 11.74 -20.32
CA ASN A 25 21.26 11.52 -19.93
C ASN A 25 21.32 10.60 -18.71
N THR A 26 21.44 9.28 -18.92
CA THR A 26 21.54 8.30 -17.83
C THR A 26 22.72 8.61 -16.89
N LEU A 27 23.82 9.13 -17.43
CA LEU A 27 25.01 9.51 -16.67
C LEU A 27 24.75 10.70 -15.73
N THR A 28 24.11 11.77 -16.20
CA THR A 28 23.87 12.96 -15.35
C THR A 28 22.90 12.62 -14.22
N SER A 29 21.87 11.83 -14.50
CA SER A 29 20.97 11.34 -13.45
C SER A 29 21.67 10.44 -12.45
N LEU A 30 22.63 9.61 -12.88
CA LEU A 30 23.42 8.78 -11.98
C LEU A 30 24.27 9.64 -11.05
N VAL A 31 25.01 10.59 -11.61
CA VAL A 31 25.85 11.53 -10.83
C VAL A 31 25.00 12.30 -9.83
N LEU A 32 23.84 12.83 -10.25
CA LEU A 32 22.93 13.54 -9.36
C LEU A 32 22.40 12.65 -8.23
N ASN A 33 21.98 11.42 -8.53
CA ASN A 33 21.51 10.46 -7.54
C ASN A 33 22.60 10.16 -6.50
N VAL A 34 23.85 9.95 -6.93
CA VAL A 34 24.98 9.67 -6.03
C VAL A 34 25.31 10.91 -5.20
N LEU A 35 25.41 12.10 -5.79
CA LEU A 35 25.70 13.33 -5.07
C LEU A 35 24.64 13.64 -4.00
N VAL A 36 23.36 13.62 -4.38
CA VAL A 36 22.27 13.90 -3.46
C VAL A 36 22.10 12.77 -2.44
N GLY A 37 22.28 11.51 -2.84
CA GLY A 37 22.25 10.35 -1.94
C GLY A 37 23.35 10.42 -0.88
N THR A 38 24.58 10.76 -1.28
CA THR A 38 25.72 10.95 -0.37
C THR A 38 25.51 12.15 0.55
N LEU A 39 25.00 13.27 0.04
CA LEU A 39 24.67 14.44 0.86
C LEU A 39 23.63 14.09 1.93
N LEU A 40 22.54 13.41 1.55
CA LEU A 40 21.51 12.96 2.49
C LEU A 40 22.07 11.96 3.52
N LEU A 41 22.98 11.08 3.10
CA LEU A 41 23.64 10.14 4.00
C LEU A 41 24.50 10.86 5.04
N ILE A 42 25.27 11.88 4.63
CA ILE A 42 26.07 12.71 5.54
C ILE A 42 25.17 13.49 6.50
N CYS A 43 24.12 14.15 5.99
CA CYS A 43 23.17 14.89 6.83
C CYS A 43 22.44 13.98 7.85
N THR A 44 22.23 12.71 7.50
CA THR A 44 21.56 11.74 8.39
C THR A 44 22.54 10.86 9.16
N ALA A 45 23.86 11.06 9.04
CA ALA A 45 24.88 10.26 9.70
C ALA A 45 24.70 10.15 11.23
N PRO A 46 24.28 11.20 11.97
CA PRO A 46 23.99 11.06 13.40
C PRO A 46 22.90 10.02 13.70
N LEU A 47 21.88 9.93 12.83
CA LEU A 47 20.79 8.95 12.97
C LEU A 47 21.28 7.51 12.74
N PHE A 48 22.29 7.32 11.88
CA PHE A 48 22.94 6.03 11.67
C PHE A 48 23.73 5.54 12.89
N VAL A 49 23.92 6.37 13.93
CA VAL A 49 24.49 5.96 15.22
C VAL A 49 23.39 5.80 16.27
N LEU A 50 22.49 6.77 16.38
CA LEU A 50 21.44 6.80 17.41
C LEU A 50 20.41 5.68 17.24
N ILE A 51 19.97 5.40 16.01
CA ILE A 51 18.96 4.37 15.73
C ILE A 51 19.45 2.97 16.07
N PRO A 52 20.66 2.53 15.65
CA PRO A 52 21.21 1.25 16.08
C PRO A 52 21.24 1.07 17.60
N ILE A 53 21.70 2.09 18.33
CA ILE A 53 21.75 2.06 19.80
C ILE A 53 20.35 1.86 20.35
N ALA A 54 19.38 2.66 19.89
CA ALA A 54 18.02 2.59 20.38
C ALA A 54 17.31 1.27 20.03
N ILE A 55 17.62 0.67 18.87
CA ILE A 55 17.17 -0.69 18.51
C ILE A 55 17.79 -1.72 19.46
N LYS A 56 19.10 -1.63 19.71
CA LYS A 56 19.83 -2.56 20.58
C LYS A 56 19.37 -2.49 22.03
N LEU A 57 19.10 -1.29 22.54
CA LEU A 57 18.53 -1.09 23.87
C LEU A 57 17.07 -1.58 23.98
N ALA A 58 16.32 -1.55 22.88
CA ALA A 58 14.91 -1.97 22.89
C ALA A 58 14.71 -3.48 22.97
N ASP A 59 15.48 -4.28 22.21
CA ASP A 59 15.31 -5.74 22.16
C ASP A 59 16.58 -6.53 21.83
N GLY A 60 17.76 -5.89 21.74
CA GLY A 60 19.04 -6.56 21.46
C GLY A 60 19.21 -7.13 20.05
N GLY A 61 18.19 -7.10 19.20
CA GLY A 61 18.17 -7.75 17.90
C GLY A 61 19.09 -7.09 16.84
N PRO A 62 19.12 -7.62 15.61
CA PRO A 62 19.91 -7.04 14.52
C PRO A 62 19.42 -5.62 14.17
N VAL A 63 20.32 -4.74 13.74
CA VAL A 63 19.97 -3.33 13.46
C VAL A 63 19.37 -3.17 12.08
N LEU A 64 20.00 -3.78 11.08
CA LEU A 64 19.57 -3.71 9.69
C LEU A 64 18.74 -4.93 9.32
N TYR A 65 17.73 -4.69 8.49
CA TYR A 65 16.94 -5.69 7.82
C TYR A 65 17.12 -5.55 6.31
N SER A 66 17.30 -6.66 5.61
CA SER A 66 17.40 -6.70 4.16
C SER A 66 16.31 -7.59 3.59
N SER A 67 15.67 -7.14 2.51
CA SER A 67 14.70 -7.95 1.77
C SER A 67 15.01 -7.94 0.28
N ILE A 68 14.86 -9.09 -0.38
CA ILE A 68 15.02 -9.17 -1.83
C ILE A 68 13.85 -8.48 -2.51
N ARG A 69 14.17 -7.66 -3.51
CA ARG A 69 13.22 -6.90 -4.31
C ARG A 69 13.56 -6.97 -5.78
N LEU A 70 12.55 -6.83 -6.63
CA LEU A 70 12.72 -6.74 -8.08
C LEU A 70 13.09 -5.31 -8.49
N GLY A 71 14.26 -5.15 -9.08
CA GLY A 71 14.76 -3.89 -9.64
C GLY A 71 14.61 -3.79 -11.15
N ARG A 72 15.49 -3.02 -11.79
CA ARG A 72 15.49 -2.84 -13.25
C ARG A 72 15.69 -4.20 -13.94
N HIS A 73 14.91 -4.44 -15.00
CA HIS A 73 14.81 -5.70 -15.74
C HIS A 73 14.48 -6.90 -14.84
N LYS A 74 13.70 -6.67 -13.76
CA LYS A 74 13.34 -7.68 -12.75
C LYS A 74 14.56 -8.32 -12.09
N ARG A 75 15.74 -7.68 -12.12
CA ARG A 75 16.93 -8.19 -11.43
C ARG A 75 16.72 -8.07 -9.92
N PRO A 76 16.88 -9.16 -9.16
CA PRO A 76 16.75 -9.11 -7.71
C PRO A 76 17.90 -8.29 -7.10
N PHE A 77 17.59 -7.48 -6.09
CA PHE A 77 18.60 -6.78 -5.28
C PHE A 77 18.16 -6.75 -3.81
N ALA A 78 19.13 -6.60 -2.91
CA ALA A 78 18.87 -6.48 -1.49
C ALA A 78 18.52 -5.02 -1.13
N MET A 79 17.29 -4.77 -0.70
CA MET A 79 16.84 -3.46 -0.22
C MET A 79 17.01 -3.37 1.30
N TYR A 80 17.81 -2.40 1.76
CA TYR A 80 18.16 -2.23 3.18
C TYR A 80 17.19 -1.31 3.92
N LYS A 81 16.88 -1.64 5.17
CA LYS A 81 16.09 -0.82 6.11
C LYS A 81 16.59 -0.99 7.53
N PHE A 82 16.26 -0.06 8.42
CA PHE A 82 16.36 -0.34 9.85
C PHE A 82 15.28 -1.35 10.24
N ARG A 83 15.61 -2.24 11.17
CA ARG A 83 14.65 -3.22 11.66
C ARG A 83 13.58 -2.52 12.49
N THR A 84 12.32 -2.79 12.16
CA THR A 84 11.16 -2.23 12.86
C THR A 84 10.28 -3.30 13.50
N LEU A 85 10.54 -4.56 13.18
CA LEU A 85 9.83 -5.72 13.70
C LEU A 85 10.70 -6.46 14.71
N LYS A 86 10.07 -7.16 15.67
CA LYS A 86 10.77 -8.02 16.63
C LYS A 86 11.55 -9.13 15.91
N PRO A 87 12.65 -9.64 16.52
CA PRO A 87 13.28 -10.88 16.07
C PRO A 87 12.19 -11.97 16.01
N ASP A 88 12.18 -12.80 14.98
CA ASP A 88 11.14 -13.82 14.67
C ASP A 88 9.83 -13.37 14.00
N ALA A 89 9.63 -12.07 13.77
CA ALA A 89 8.44 -11.60 13.06
C ALA A 89 8.29 -12.21 11.65
N ASP A 90 9.39 -12.46 10.95
CA ASP A 90 9.38 -13.05 9.60
C ASP A 90 8.85 -14.50 9.59
N ARG A 91 9.11 -15.28 10.65
CA ARG A 91 8.55 -16.63 10.82
C ARG A 91 7.04 -16.59 11.00
N ILE A 92 6.55 -15.62 11.77
CA ILE A 92 5.12 -15.41 12.02
C ILE A 92 4.41 -14.89 10.75
N ILE A 93 5.04 -13.98 10.01
CA ILE A 93 4.51 -13.44 8.73
C ILE A 93 4.48 -14.52 7.64
N GLY A 94 5.47 -15.43 7.61
CA GLY A 94 5.55 -16.52 6.63
C GLY A 94 4.57 -17.66 6.88
N ALA A 95 4.19 -17.91 8.14
CA ALA A 95 3.35 -19.04 8.53
C ALA A 95 1.84 -18.74 8.58
N THR A 96 1.40 -17.48 8.61
CA THR A 96 -0.03 -17.17 8.78
C THR A 96 -0.40 -15.79 8.26
N LEU A 97 -1.60 -15.65 7.67
CA LEU A 97 -2.31 -14.36 7.59
C LEU A 97 -2.42 -13.81 9.02
N LEU A 98 -1.55 -12.87 9.38
CA LEU A 98 -1.46 -12.30 10.73
C LEU A 98 -2.85 -12.04 11.33
N GLY A 99 -3.16 -12.76 12.41
CA GLY A 99 -4.34 -12.51 13.22
C GLY A 99 -4.31 -11.09 13.80
N ARG A 100 -5.49 -10.48 13.93
CA ARG A 100 -5.76 -9.06 14.26
C ARG A 100 -5.20 -8.52 15.60
N GLY A 101 -4.27 -9.21 16.26
CA GLY A 101 -3.80 -8.87 17.61
C GLY A 101 -2.30 -8.98 17.88
N GLN A 102 -1.47 -9.45 16.96
CA GLN A 102 -0.03 -9.58 17.24
C GLN A 102 0.72 -8.29 16.94
N ARG A 103 1.14 -7.57 17.99
CA ARG A 103 2.01 -6.39 17.90
C ARG A 103 3.45 -6.83 17.63
N LEU A 104 3.73 -7.10 16.35
CA LEU A 104 5.06 -7.49 15.86
C LEU A 104 6.07 -6.34 15.86
N GLU A 105 5.58 -5.10 15.94
CA GLU A 105 6.41 -3.90 15.95
C GLU A 105 6.88 -3.57 17.37
N THR A 106 8.14 -3.15 17.49
CA THR A 106 8.63 -2.51 18.71
C THR A 106 8.13 -1.06 18.77
N PRO A 107 8.04 -0.42 19.95
CA PRO A 107 7.64 0.99 20.04
C PRO A 107 8.53 1.91 19.19
N ILE A 108 9.85 1.65 19.19
CA ILE A 108 10.78 2.36 18.31
C ILE A 108 10.55 2.01 16.84
N GLY A 109 10.28 0.73 16.53
CA GLY A 109 9.97 0.29 15.17
C GLY A 109 8.72 0.97 14.61
N HIS A 110 7.70 1.16 15.43
CA HIS A 110 6.49 1.89 15.08
C HIS A 110 6.82 3.35 14.72
N PHE A 111 7.56 4.06 15.59
CA PHE A 111 8.02 5.43 15.32
C PHE A 111 8.85 5.54 14.02
N LEU A 112 9.78 4.60 13.80
CA LEU A 112 10.62 4.58 12.60
C LEU A 112 9.80 4.40 11.31
N ARG A 113 8.69 3.64 11.35
CA ARG A 113 7.80 3.44 10.19
C ARG A 113 6.91 4.64 9.92
N GLU A 114 6.35 5.26 10.96
CA GLU A 114 5.50 6.44 10.81
C GLU A 114 6.28 7.60 10.20
N THR A 115 7.52 7.81 10.67
CA THR A 115 8.42 8.84 10.16
C THR A 115 9.15 8.45 8.87
N ARG A 116 9.07 7.16 8.48
CA ARG A 116 9.84 6.54 7.38
C ARG A 116 11.36 6.64 7.51
N ILE A 117 11.84 6.93 8.71
CA ILE A 117 13.28 6.93 9.02
C ILE A 117 13.84 5.51 8.88
N ASP A 118 13.01 4.46 8.97
CA ASP A 118 13.40 3.08 8.68
C ASP A 118 13.97 2.89 7.27
N GLU A 119 13.66 3.79 6.33
CA GLU A 119 14.07 3.71 4.93
C GLU A 119 15.42 4.37 4.64
N LEU A 120 16.04 5.07 5.60
CA LEU A 120 17.34 5.74 5.40
C LEU A 120 18.45 4.82 4.86
N PRO A 121 18.59 3.54 5.29
CA PRO A 121 19.60 2.64 4.73
C PRO A 121 19.45 2.39 3.22
N GLN A 122 18.29 2.68 2.61
CA GLN A 122 18.11 2.61 1.16
C GLN A 122 18.95 3.66 0.41
N LEU A 123 19.45 4.71 1.08
CA LEU A 123 20.42 5.64 0.49
C LEU A 123 21.69 4.91 0.03
N ILE A 124 22.08 3.83 0.73
CA ILE A 124 23.19 2.96 0.31
C ILE A 124 22.85 2.28 -1.03
N ASN A 125 21.60 1.82 -1.22
CA ASN A 125 21.15 1.26 -2.49
C ASN A 125 21.17 2.30 -3.63
N VAL A 126 20.86 3.56 -3.33
CA VAL A 126 20.95 4.66 -4.30
C VAL A 126 22.39 4.90 -4.72
N ILE A 127 23.32 5.00 -3.76
CA ILE A 127 24.74 5.23 -4.02
C ILE A 127 25.37 4.04 -4.79
N LYS A 128 24.99 2.80 -4.46
CA LYS A 128 25.39 1.59 -5.18
C LYS A 128 24.84 1.51 -6.62
N GLY A 129 23.82 2.29 -6.94
CA GLY A 129 23.15 2.26 -8.24
C GLY A 129 22.11 1.16 -8.40
N ASP A 130 21.69 0.50 -7.31
CA ASP A 130 20.56 -0.44 -7.29
C ASP A 130 19.23 0.32 -7.43
N MET A 131 19.16 1.51 -6.84
CA MET A 131 17.99 2.39 -6.79
C MET A 131 18.33 3.80 -7.30
N ASP A 132 17.30 4.55 -7.68
CA ASP A 132 17.33 5.99 -7.90
C ASP A 132 16.65 6.70 -6.72
N LEU A 133 16.83 8.02 -6.58
CA LEU A 133 16.09 8.80 -5.58
C LEU A 133 14.59 8.83 -5.91
N ILE A 134 14.26 8.95 -7.20
CA ILE A 134 12.90 9.02 -7.72
C ILE A 134 12.72 7.92 -8.76
N GLY A 135 11.62 7.18 -8.62
CA GLY A 135 11.29 6.07 -9.50
C GLY A 135 10.18 5.19 -8.89
N PRO A 136 9.65 4.20 -9.60
CA PRO A 136 8.64 3.30 -9.05
C PRO A 136 9.17 2.54 -7.83
N ARG A 137 8.34 2.35 -6.81
CA ARG A 137 8.76 1.55 -5.64
C ARG A 137 9.01 0.09 -6.04
N PRO A 138 10.09 -0.54 -5.56
CA PRO A 138 10.38 -1.94 -5.88
C PRO A 138 9.44 -2.91 -5.13
N GLU A 139 9.09 -4.01 -5.79
CA GLU A 139 8.15 -5.02 -5.26
C GLU A 139 8.89 -6.29 -4.82
N ARG A 140 8.31 -7.05 -3.88
CA ARG A 140 8.84 -8.38 -3.51
C ARG A 140 8.57 -9.38 -4.64
N PRO A 141 9.50 -10.29 -4.96
CA PRO A 141 9.25 -11.35 -5.95
C PRO A 141 7.97 -12.14 -5.65
N GLU A 142 7.76 -12.55 -4.39
CA GLU A 142 6.57 -13.32 -4.00
C GLU A 142 5.25 -12.54 -4.24
N ILE A 143 5.25 -11.24 -3.94
CA ILE A 143 4.07 -10.38 -4.14
C ILE A 143 3.84 -10.14 -5.64
N TYR A 144 4.93 -9.97 -6.39
CA TYR A 144 4.86 -9.77 -7.83
C TYR A 144 4.18 -10.97 -8.51
N GLU A 145 4.68 -12.18 -8.26
CA GLU A 145 4.12 -13.40 -8.84
C GLU A 145 2.66 -13.62 -8.44
N ARG A 146 2.32 -13.41 -7.17
CA ARG A 146 0.97 -13.67 -6.66
C ARG A 146 -0.08 -12.63 -7.09
N LEU A 147 0.28 -11.34 -7.10
CA LEU A 147 -0.70 -10.24 -7.19
C LEU A 147 -0.50 -9.30 -8.37
N CYS A 148 0.71 -9.21 -8.93
CA CYS A 148 1.05 -8.15 -9.87
C CYS A 148 1.27 -8.63 -11.31
N ARG A 149 1.73 -9.88 -11.50
CA ARG A 149 2.03 -10.46 -12.82
C ARG A 149 0.85 -10.39 -13.79
N HIS A 150 -0.39 -10.49 -13.29
CA HIS A 150 -1.61 -10.44 -14.09
C HIS A 150 -2.13 -9.02 -14.35
N ILE A 151 -1.50 -7.98 -13.79
CA ILE A 151 -1.93 -6.59 -13.98
C ILE A 151 -1.38 -6.09 -15.33
N PRO A 152 -2.23 -5.70 -16.29
CA PRO A 152 -1.77 -5.22 -17.60
C PRO A 152 -0.84 -4.01 -17.46
N GLY A 153 0.31 -4.05 -18.13
CA GLY A 153 1.29 -2.96 -18.12
C GLY A 153 2.05 -2.77 -16.80
N TYR A 154 1.90 -3.67 -15.82
CA TYR A 154 2.62 -3.55 -14.55
C TYR A 154 4.13 -3.59 -14.72
N ASP A 155 4.60 -4.39 -15.68
CA ASP A 155 6.02 -4.61 -15.94
C ASP A 155 6.78 -3.39 -16.48
N LEU A 156 6.07 -2.34 -16.92
CA LEU A 156 6.67 -1.08 -17.35
C LEU A 156 7.58 -0.49 -16.26
N ARG A 157 7.26 -0.71 -14.98
CA ARG A 157 8.09 -0.24 -13.86
C ARG A 157 9.49 -0.80 -13.83
N PHE A 158 9.68 -2.00 -14.37
CA PHE A 158 10.98 -2.67 -14.37
C PHE A 158 11.88 -2.17 -15.50
N GLN A 159 11.42 -1.27 -16.37
CA GLN A 159 12.26 -0.67 -17.40
C GLN A 159 13.26 0.35 -16.83
N THR A 160 12.98 0.87 -15.63
CA THR A 160 13.84 1.83 -14.92
C THR A 160 14.34 1.27 -13.59
N ARG A 161 15.31 1.96 -12.99
CA ARG A 161 15.71 1.67 -11.62
C ARG A 161 14.58 2.06 -10.66
N PRO A 162 14.31 1.24 -9.65
CA PRO A 162 13.33 1.59 -8.64
C PRO A 162 13.74 2.83 -7.85
N GLY A 163 12.76 3.56 -7.33
CA GLY A 163 12.97 4.79 -6.57
C GLY A 163 12.89 4.60 -5.06
N LEU A 164 13.69 5.35 -4.31
CA LEU A 164 13.48 5.59 -2.88
C LEU A 164 12.11 6.26 -2.66
N ILE A 165 11.82 7.29 -3.48
CA ILE A 165 10.54 7.99 -3.53
C ILE A 165 9.73 7.46 -4.72
N GLY A 166 8.69 6.67 -4.43
CA GLY A 166 7.73 6.14 -5.40
C GLY A 166 6.75 7.18 -5.93
N TYR A 167 6.51 7.24 -7.25
CA TYR A 167 5.45 8.09 -7.83
C TYR A 167 4.10 7.80 -7.19
N ALA A 168 3.66 6.54 -7.26
CA ALA A 168 2.41 6.14 -6.63
C ALA A 168 2.41 6.39 -5.11
N GLN A 169 3.55 6.32 -4.42
CA GLN A 169 3.61 6.55 -2.97
C GLN A 169 3.36 8.01 -2.58
N LEU A 170 3.62 8.97 -3.48
CA LEU A 170 3.34 10.38 -3.24
C LEU A 170 1.86 10.71 -3.39
N PHE A 171 1.19 10.04 -4.35
CA PHE A 171 -0.18 10.37 -4.72
C PHE A 171 -1.25 9.41 -4.17
N THR A 172 -0.86 8.34 -3.50
CA THR A 172 -1.80 7.34 -2.97
C THR A 172 -1.47 6.89 -1.55
N PRO A 173 -2.48 6.61 -0.71
CA PRO A 173 -2.28 5.93 0.56
C PRO A 173 -1.60 4.56 0.40
N HIS A 174 -0.98 4.08 1.48
CA HIS A 174 -0.28 2.79 1.49
C HIS A 174 -1.19 1.61 1.11
N GLY A 175 -2.46 1.67 1.53
CA GLY A 175 -3.48 0.65 1.28
C GLY A 175 -4.07 0.68 -0.13
N SER A 176 -3.65 1.59 -1.01
CA SER A 176 -4.23 1.66 -2.34
C SER A 176 -3.91 0.42 -3.19
N PRO A 177 -4.88 -0.09 -3.97
CA PRO A 177 -4.72 -1.27 -4.81
C PRO A 177 -3.49 -1.19 -5.73
N LYS A 178 -2.79 -2.32 -5.92
CA LYS A 178 -1.60 -2.42 -6.78
C LYS A 178 -1.87 -1.96 -8.20
N ARG A 179 -3.07 -2.22 -8.73
CA ARG A 179 -3.50 -1.77 -10.05
C ARG A 179 -3.52 -0.23 -10.19
N ILE A 180 -4.09 0.48 -9.20
CA ILE A 180 -4.15 1.95 -9.21
C ILE A 180 -2.74 2.53 -9.13
N ARG A 181 -1.93 1.99 -8.21
CA ARG A 181 -0.53 2.40 -8.06
C ARG A 181 0.26 2.18 -9.35
N SER A 182 0.00 1.07 -10.03
CA SER A 182 0.62 0.79 -11.33
C SER A 182 0.22 1.79 -12.41
N LEU A 183 -1.04 2.25 -12.45
CA LEU A 183 -1.46 3.26 -13.43
C LEU A 183 -0.72 4.59 -13.24
N ILE A 184 -0.54 5.02 -11.98
CA ILE A 184 0.21 6.24 -11.66
C ILE A 184 1.67 6.07 -12.03
N ASP A 185 2.29 4.95 -11.65
CA ASP A 185 3.67 4.66 -12.01
C ASP A 185 3.83 4.66 -13.55
N SER A 186 2.97 3.96 -14.30
CA SER A 186 3.00 3.94 -15.76
C SER A 186 2.82 5.33 -16.39
N PHE A 187 1.94 6.18 -15.84
CA PHE A 187 1.75 7.55 -16.32
C PHE A 187 3.03 8.39 -16.25
N TYR A 188 3.78 8.27 -15.14
CA TYR A 188 5.06 8.96 -14.99
C TYR A 188 6.20 8.32 -15.79
N LEU A 189 6.14 7.00 -16.02
CA LEU A 189 7.16 6.26 -16.77
C LEU A 189 7.10 6.48 -18.29
N ILE A 190 5.89 6.65 -18.84
CA ILE A 190 5.69 6.85 -20.28
C ILE A 190 6.04 8.28 -20.71
N ARG A 191 6.01 9.25 -19.78
CA ARG A 191 6.40 10.63 -20.07
C ARG A 191 7.92 10.79 -20.14
N ASN A 192 8.38 11.58 -21.11
CA ASN A 192 9.78 12.01 -21.17
C ASN A 192 10.17 12.74 -19.88
N GLN A 193 11.16 12.19 -19.19
CA GLN A 193 11.72 12.82 -18.02
C GLN A 193 12.55 14.03 -18.40
N ARG A 194 12.12 15.21 -17.93
CA ARG A 194 12.96 16.40 -17.83
C ARG A 194 13.48 16.46 -16.41
N ILE A 195 14.76 16.81 -16.22
CA ILE A 195 15.36 17.07 -14.90
C ILE A 195 14.51 18.08 -14.11
N GLY A 196 13.88 19.02 -14.81
CA GLY A 196 12.95 19.98 -14.23
C GLY A 196 11.69 19.38 -13.58
N ASN A 197 11.24 18.20 -13.99
CA ASN A 197 10.12 17.50 -13.37
C ASN A 197 10.57 16.75 -12.12
N ASP A 198 11.75 16.14 -12.14
CA ASP A 198 12.33 15.44 -10.99
C ASP A 198 12.59 16.40 -9.83
N ARG A 199 13.16 17.59 -10.08
CA ARG A 199 13.34 18.61 -9.02
C ARG A 199 12.01 19.04 -8.40
N ARG A 200 10.94 19.16 -9.20
CA ARG A 200 9.61 19.53 -8.71
C ARG A 200 9.02 18.41 -7.86
N LEU A 201 9.18 17.16 -8.30
CA LEU A 201 8.70 16.01 -7.56
C LEU A 201 9.50 15.81 -6.27
N LEU A 202 10.81 16.04 -6.29
CA LEU A 202 11.67 16.00 -5.11
C LEU A 202 11.26 17.09 -4.10
N ALA A 203 11.10 18.34 -4.56
CA ALA A 203 10.65 19.44 -3.71
C ALA A 203 9.27 19.16 -3.11
N TYR A 204 8.33 18.64 -3.91
CA TYR A 204 7.02 18.23 -3.42
C TYR A 204 7.11 17.10 -2.39
N ALA A 205 7.95 16.09 -2.63
CA ALA A 205 8.16 14.99 -1.70
C ALA A 205 8.75 15.46 -0.37
N LEU A 206 9.75 16.34 -0.41
CA LEU A 206 10.35 16.94 0.78
C LEU A 206 9.34 17.79 1.55
N TRP A 207 8.56 18.62 0.85
CA TRP A 207 7.51 19.42 1.47
C TRP A 207 6.42 18.55 2.12
N ALA A 208 5.94 17.53 1.40
CA ALA A 208 4.93 16.61 1.92
C ALA A 208 5.44 15.79 3.12
N LEU A 209 6.71 15.35 3.08
CA LEU A 209 7.33 14.63 4.19
C LEU A 209 7.55 15.55 5.40
N GLY A 210 8.02 16.78 5.17
CA GLY A 210 8.22 17.79 6.21
C GLY A 210 6.91 18.17 6.92
N LEU A 211 5.83 18.36 6.17
CA LEU A 211 4.50 18.57 6.73
C LEU A 211 4.00 17.40 7.57
N ARG A 212 4.22 16.16 7.11
CA ARG A 212 3.87 14.95 7.88
C ARG A 212 4.67 14.90 9.17
N PHE A 213 5.99 15.06 9.08
CA PHE A 213 6.87 15.07 10.24
C PHE A 213 6.46 16.13 11.26
N LEU A 214 6.16 17.36 10.81
CA LEU A 214 5.70 18.44 11.67
C LEU A 214 4.37 18.10 12.36
N ARG A 215 3.40 17.53 11.63
CA ARG A 215 2.12 17.09 12.20
C ARG A 215 2.33 16.00 13.26
N THR A 216 3.09 14.96 12.94
CA THR A 216 3.39 13.87 13.88
C THR A 216 4.14 14.37 15.11
N LEU A 217 5.09 15.28 14.94
CA LEU A 217 5.82 15.90 16.06
C LEU A 217 4.88 16.73 16.94
N LEU A 218 4.01 17.55 16.35
CA LEU A 218 3.02 18.34 17.06
C LEU A 218 2.01 17.47 17.80
N ASP A 219 1.55 16.38 17.18
CA ASP A 219 0.61 15.45 17.79
C ASP A 219 1.27 14.67 18.92
N ALA A 220 2.53 14.24 18.78
CA ALA A 220 3.30 13.63 19.85
C ALA A 220 3.50 14.60 21.03
N LEU A 221 3.81 15.87 20.76
CA LEU A 221 3.94 16.92 21.78
C LEU A 221 2.60 17.20 22.48
N ARG A 222 1.51 17.31 21.72
CA ARG A 222 0.14 17.47 22.26
C ARG A 222 -0.28 16.28 23.10
N GLN A 223 0.04 15.05 22.69
CA GLN A 223 -0.22 13.84 23.47
C GLN A 223 0.61 13.80 24.75
N ARG A 224 1.84 14.32 24.73
CA ARG A 224 2.66 14.45 25.95
C ARG A 224 2.08 15.47 26.94
N LEU A 225 1.49 16.54 26.43
CA LEU A 225 0.82 17.60 27.23
C LEU A 225 -0.56 17.16 27.75
N ARG A 226 -1.32 16.40 26.95
CA ARG A 226 -2.59 15.79 27.39
C ARG A 226 -2.32 14.36 27.88
N ARG A 227 -2.03 14.19 29.18
CA ARG A 227 -2.15 12.88 29.86
C ARG A 227 -3.58 12.36 29.71
N LYS A 228 -3.88 11.64 28.62
CA LYS A 228 -5.08 10.81 28.48
C LYS A 228 -4.77 9.63 27.58
N ARG A 229 -5.05 8.44 28.13
CA ARG A 229 -4.91 7.11 27.55
C ARG A 229 -5.14 7.10 26.03
N THR A 230 -4.12 6.74 25.28
CA THR A 230 -4.23 6.34 23.89
C THR A 230 -5.09 5.08 23.81
N HIS A 231 -6.18 5.17 23.06
CA HIS A 231 -6.90 4.01 22.59
C HIS A 231 -6.06 3.39 21.48
N ASP A 232 -5.61 2.14 21.63
CA ASP A 232 -4.84 1.42 20.61
C ASP A 232 -5.60 1.42 19.27
N GLU A 233 -5.06 2.07 18.23
CA GLU A 233 -5.56 1.93 16.87
C GLU A 233 -5.13 0.56 16.31
N ARG A 234 -6.03 -0.42 16.45
CA ARG A 234 -5.85 -1.82 16.04
C ARG A 234 -5.99 -2.07 14.52
N ARG A 235 -5.83 -1.09 13.63
CA ARG A 235 -6.34 -1.20 12.25
C ARG A 235 -5.29 -0.92 11.16
N LEU A 236 -5.11 -1.88 10.25
CA LEU A 236 -4.02 -1.96 9.25
C LEU A 236 -4.34 -1.36 7.86
N ARG A 237 -5.59 -0.98 7.55
CA ARG A 237 -5.97 -0.32 6.29
C ARG A 237 -7.04 0.72 6.55
N ASP A 238 -6.93 1.88 5.89
CA ASP A 238 -7.99 2.90 5.88
C ASP A 238 -9.27 2.27 5.33
N ARG A 239 -10.28 2.20 6.19
CA ARG A 239 -11.62 1.83 5.76
C ARG A 239 -12.43 3.10 5.64
N ILE A 240 -13.01 3.29 4.46
CA ILE A 240 -13.81 4.47 4.17
C ILE A 240 -15.25 4.13 4.59
N ALA A 241 -15.78 4.87 5.56
CA ALA A 241 -17.20 4.81 5.88
C ALA A 241 -17.97 5.55 4.76
N PRO A 242 -18.83 4.87 4.00
CA PRO A 242 -19.62 5.54 2.98
C PRO A 242 -20.74 6.35 3.62
N ASP A 243 -20.83 7.64 3.31
CA ASP A 243 -22.05 8.41 3.57
C ASP A 243 -23.24 7.72 2.87
N ASN A 244 -24.16 7.18 3.66
CA ASN A 244 -25.41 6.54 3.21
C ASN A 244 -25.24 5.36 2.24
N GLY A 245 -24.25 4.49 2.45
CA GLY A 245 -24.09 3.25 1.70
C GLY A 245 -25.09 2.16 2.13
N ARG A 246 -25.86 1.60 1.19
CA ARG A 246 -26.69 0.41 1.43
C ARG A 246 -26.09 -0.79 0.72
N VAL A 247 -26.14 -1.94 1.37
CA VAL A 247 -25.79 -3.23 0.77
C VAL A 247 -27.05 -4.05 0.65
N TRP A 248 -27.30 -4.57 -0.54
CA TRP A 248 -28.33 -5.57 -0.76
C TRP A 248 -27.67 -6.94 -0.88
N LEU A 249 -28.07 -7.85 -0.01
CA LEU A 249 -27.77 -9.27 -0.12
C LEU A 249 -28.81 -9.84 -1.08
N GLU A 250 -28.40 -10.21 -2.28
CA GLU A 250 -29.24 -10.90 -3.25
C GLU A 250 -29.16 -12.40 -2.95
N ASP A 251 -30.21 -12.94 -2.31
CA ASP A 251 -30.47 -14.36 -2.13
C ASP A 251 -31.52 -14.80 -3.17
N ASP A 252 -31.56 -16.08 -3.55
CA ASP A 252 -32.40 -16.57 -4.66
C ASP A 252 -33.91 -16.36 -4.41
N GLU A 253 -34.34 -16.07 -3.17
CA GLU A 253 -35.73 -15.77 -2.81
C GLU A 253 -35.98 -14.38 -2.18
N HIS A 254 -34.98 -13.69 -1.60
CA HIS A 254 -35.21 -12.41 -0.90
C HIS A 254 -34.01 -11.45 -0.96
N ALA A 255 -34.23 -10.20 -1.41
CA ALA A 255 -33.24 -9.13 -1.36
C ALA A 255 -33.21 -8.46 0.03
N ARG A 256 -32.15 -8.67 0.82
CA ARG A 256 -32.05 -8.12 2.19
C ARG A 256 -31.22 -6.84 2.22
N ALA A 257 -31.75 -5.77 2.80
CA ALA A 257 -31.03 -4.51 2.97
C ALA A 257 -30.23 -4.52 4.28
N CYS A 258 -28.91 -4.38 4.18
CA CYS A 258 -28.00 -4.18 5.30
C CYS A 258 -27.27 -2.84 5.18
N THR A 259 -26.83 -2.31 6.31
CA THR A 259 -26.07 -1.05 6.35
C THR A 259 -24.62 -1.32 6.02
N LEU A 260 -24.05 -0.56 5.09
CA LEU A 260 -22.63 -0.60 4.78
C LEU A 260 -21.88 0.18 5.86
N VAL A 261 -21.22 -0.51 6.78
CA VAL A 261 -20.49 0.13 7.88
C VAL A 261 -19.14 0.64 7.36
N ASP A 262 -18.41 -0.22 6.67
CA ASP A 262 -17.11 0.11 6.12
C ASP A 262 -16.75 -0.81 4.95
N LEU A 263 -15.77 -0.38 4.14
CA LEU A 263 -15.36 -1.09 2.94
C LEU A 263 -13.87 -0.91 2.67
N ASN A 264 -13.20 -1.95 2.18
CA ASN A 264 -11.90 -1.87 1.51
C ASN A 264 -11.95 -2.60 0.15
N ASP A 265 -10.81 -2.70 -0.54
CA ASP A 265 -10.72 -3.26 -1.89
C ASP A 265 -10.94 -4.77 -1.98
N GLU A 266 -10.86 -5.48 -0.85
CA GLU A 266 -10.96 -6.94 -0.76
C GLU A 266 -12.12 -7.41 0.13
N ALA A 267 -12.66 -6.56 0.99
CA ALA A 267 -13.66 -6.92 2.00
C ALA A 267 -14.59 -5.76 2.37
N VAL A 268 -15.81 -6.13 2.77
CA VAL A 268 -16.89 -5.26 3.24
C VAL A 268 -17.22 -5.61 4.69
N LEU A 269 -17.48 -4.62 5.54
CA LEU A 269 -18.23 -4.81 6.78
C LEU A 269 -19.67 -4.35 6.59
N ILE A 270 -20.59 -5.29 6.74
CA ILE A 270 -22.02 -5.00 6.74
C ILE A 270 -22.59 -5.21 8.14
N ARG A 271 -23.63 -4.45 8.46
CA ARG A 271 -24.43 -4.63 9.66
C ARG A 271 -25.85 -5.00 9.27
N CYS A 272 -26.33 -6.13 9.78
CA CYS A 272 -27.67 -6.63 9.52
C CYS A 272 -28.44 -6.80 10.84
N PRO A 273 -29.78 -6.64 10.84
CA PRO A 273 -30.64 -6.93 12.00
C PRO A 273 -30.61 -8.42 12.37
N SER A 274 -30.77 -8.75 13.66
CA SER A 274 -30.61 -10.12 14.21
C SER A 274 -31.77 -11.07 13.94
N GLY A 275 -32.87 -10.59 13.35
CA GLY A 275 -33.96 -11.44 12.88
C GLY A 275 -33.68 -12.19 11.59
N HIS A 276 -32.46 -12.08 11.01
CA HIS A 276 -32.11 -12.69 9.74
C HIS A 276 -31.03 -13.77 9.89
N PRO A 277 -31.19 -14.94 9.23
CA PRO A 277 -30.17 -15.97 9.23
C PRO A 277 -28.88 -15.47 8.54
N PRO A 278 -27.71 -16.05 8.87
CA PRO A 278 -26.43 -15.64 8.30
C PRO A 278 -26.45 -15.69 6.76
N PRO A 279 -25.65 -14.84 6.08
CA PRO A 279 -25.66 -14.77 4.63
C PRO A 279 -25.37 -16.14 3.99
N PRO A 280 -26.21 -16.61 3.04
CA PRO A 280 -25.98 -17.87 2.34
C PRO A 280 -24.71 -17.80 1.49
N GLN A 281 -23.93 -18.87 1.43
CA GLN A 281 -22.70 -18.90 0.64
C GLN A 281 -22.94 -19.62 -0.69
N PRO A 282 -22.54 -19.05 -1.84
CA PRO A 282 -21.91 -17.74 -2.04
C PRO A 282 -22.91 -16.56 -2.05
N VAL A 283 -22.52 -15.42 -1.48
CA VAL A 283 -23.39 -14.24 -1.39
C VAL A 283 -23.22 -13.36 -2.63
N ARG A 284 -24.30 -12.96 -3.29
CA ARG A 284 -24.27 -11.86 -4.26
C ARG A 284 -24.56 -10.54 -3.55
N LEU A 285 -23.61 -9.61 -3.64
CA LEU A 285 -23.69 -8.27 -3.05
C LEU A 285 -23.95 -7.23 -4.11
N ARG A 286 -24.96 -6.40 -3.86
CA ARG A 286 -25.19 -5.15 -4.59
C ARG A 286 -24.93 -3.97 -3.65
N LEU A 287 -23.78 -3.34 -3.85
CA LEU A 287 -23.39 -2.11 -3.17
C LEU A 287 -24.02 -0.91 -3.88
N GLU A 288 -24.76 -0.10 -3.13
CA GLU A 288 -25.44 1.07 -3.67
C GLU A 288 -25.06 2.34 -2.90
N ARG A 289 -24.67 3.38 -3.64
CA ARG A 289 -24.42 4.71 -3.10
C ARG A 289 -25.14 5.78 -3.92
N GLN A 290 -25.73 6.75 -3.24
CA GLN A 290 -26.14 8.01 -3.85
C GLN A 290 -24.94 8.94 -3.95
N ALA A 291 -24.52 9.30 -5.16
CA ALA A 291 -23.48 10.29 -5.38
C ALA A 291 -24.14 11.63 -5.76
N SER A 292 -23.84 12.68 -4.99
CA SER A 292 -24.18 14.06 -5.35
C SER A 292 -23.07 14.64 -6.21
N HIS A 293 -23.41 15.42 -7.24
CA HIS A 293 -22.40 16.14 -8.02
C HIS A 293 -21.93 17.39 -7.24
N PRO A 294 -20.62 17.68 -7.20
CA PRO A 294 -20.14 18.97 -6.73
C PRO A 294 -20.63 20.02 -7.75
N GLY A 295 -21.68 20.76 -7.40
CA GLY A 295 -22.42 21.64 -8.31
C GLY A 295 -23.94 21.58 -8.20
N GLY A 296 -24.53 20.78 -7.29
CA GLY A 296 -25.96 20.87 -6.97
C GLY A 296 -26.90 20.26 -8.03
N GLY A 297 -26.52 19.12 -8.60
CA GLY A 297 -27.33 18.39 -9.59
C GLY A 297 -27.66 16.94 -9.19
N VAL A 298 -28.71 16.39 -9.83
CA VAL A 298 -29.36 15.06 -9.68
C VAL A 298 -28.49 14.00 -8.99
N LYS A 299 -28.97 13.47 -7.86
CA LYS A 299 -28.38 12.34 -7.13
C LYS A 299 -28.37 11.08 -8.01
N LYS A 300 -27.23 10.73 -8.61
CA LYS A 300 -27.09 9.49 -9.39
C LYS A 300 -26.81 8.30 -8.47
N ARG A 301 -27.61 7.24 -8.59
CA ARG A 301 -27.37 5.95 -7.91
C ARG A 301 -26.22 5.22 -8.60
N ARG A 302 -25.15 4.95 -7.87
CA ARG A 302 -24.03 4.12 -8.34
C ARG A 302 -24.16 2.74 -7.74
N ILE A 303 -24.18 1.74 -8.61
CA ILE A 303 -24.34 0.33 -8.24
C ILE A 303 -23.07 -0.44 -8.62
N VAL A 304 -22.57 -1.24 -7.69
CA VAL A 304 -21.47 -2.18 -7.87
C VAL A 304 -21.95 -3.57 -7.44
N ARG A 305 -21.82 -4.57 -8.31
CA ARG A 305 -22.13 -5.96 -7.99
C ARG A 305 -20.84 -6.74 -7.70
N CYS A 306 -20.82 -7.46 -6.59
CA CYS A 306 -19.71 -8.29 -6.14
C CYS A 306 -20.25 -9.65 -5.70
N GLU A 307 -19.46 -10.70 -5.90
CA GLU A 307 -19.62 -11.96 -5.17
C GLU A 307 -18.88 -11.83 -3.85
N ALA A 308 -19.37 -12.49 -2.81
CA ALA A 308 -18.76 -12.39 -1.50
C ALA A 308 -18.80 -13.69 -0.70
N GLN A 309 -17.78 -13.87 0.13
CA GLN A 309 -17.62 -15.00 1.03
C GLN A 309 -17.53 -14.50 2.47
N LEU A 310 -18.27 -15.13 3.38
CA LEU A 310 -18.27 -14.75 4.79
C LEU A 310 -16.93 -15.17 5.44
N THR A 311 -16.22 -14.20 5.99
CA THR A 311 -14.94 -14.44 6.69
C THR A 311 -15.11 -14.40 8.20
N MET A 312 -16.01 -13.56 8.71
CA MET A 312 -16.18 -13.37 10.15
C MET A 312 -17.56 -12.83 10.47
N GLN A 313 -18.16 -13.32 11.57
CA GLN A 313 -19.39 -12.78 12.17
C GLN A 313 -19.10 -12.38 13.61
N ARG A 314 -19.70 -11.27 14.07
CA ARG A 314 -19.69 -10.85 15.48
C ARG A 314 -20.98 -10.10 15.83
N PRO A 315 -21.41 -10.08 17.10
CA PRO A 315 -22.44 -9.16 17.55
C PRO A 315 -21.97 -7.71 17.39
N SER A 316 -22.87 -6.81 17.00
CA SER A 316 -22.54 -5.39 16.84
C SER A 316 -22.32 -4.74 18.21
N PRO A 317 -21.17 -4.08 18.45
CA PRO A 317 -20.90 -3.45 19.74
C PRO A 317 -21.86 -2.28 20.01
N GLY A 318 -22.61 -2.35 21.12
CA GLY A 318 -23.53 -1.29 21.57
C GLY A 318 -24.91 -1.28 20.90
N LEU A 319 -25.26 -2.30 20.11
CA LEU A 319 -26.58 -2.45 19.50
C LEU A 319 -27.11 -3.86 19.75
N GLU A 320 -28.06 -4.01 20.67
CA GLU A 320 -28.79 -5.26 20.86
C GLU A 320 -29.61 -5.56 19.61
N GLY A 321 -29.60 -6.81 19.17
CA GLY A 321 -30.34 -7.20 17.98
C GLY A 321 -29.67 -6.81 16.65
N TYR A 322 -28.36 -6.54 16.59
CA TYR A 322 -27.60 -6.44 15.33
C TYR A 322 -26.36 -7.35 15.27
N HIS A 323 -26.07 -7.86 14.07
CA HIS A 323 -24.86 -8.60 13.75
C HIS A 323 -24.02 -7.89 12.68
N ASP A 324 -22.72 -7.82 12.94
CA ASP A 324 -21.70 -7.34 12.03
C ASP A 324 -21.09 -8.55 11.27
N TYR A 325 -21.10 -8.49 9.93
CA TYR A 325 -20.51 -9.52 9.06
C TYR A 325 -19.38 -8.93 8.22
N VAL A 326 -18.22 -9.60 8.21
CA VAL A 326 -17.10 -9.28 7.31
C VAL A 326 -17.15 -10.23 6.12
N LEU A 327 -17.37 -9.66 4.95
CA LEU A 327 -17.48 -10.38 3.69
C LEU A 327 -16.28 -10.06 2.82
N GLN A 328 -15.52 -11.07 2.40
CA GLN A 328 -14.48 -10.91 1.38
C GLN A 328 -15.15 -10.81 0.00
N ILE A 329 -14.87 -9.75 -0.75
CA ILE A 329 -15.52 -9.45 -2.02
C ILE A 329 -14.64 -9.74 -3.24
N ARG A 330 -15.30 -10.23 -4.30
CA ARG A 330 -14.78 -10.31 -5.66
C ARG A 330 -15.73 -9.57 -6.60
N PRO A 331 -15.30 -8.50 -7.27
CA PRO A 331 -16.16 -7.79 -8.20
C PRO A 331 -16.64 -8.73 -9.32
N ALA A 332 -17.95 -8.73 -9.60
CA ALA A 332 -18.52 -9.64 -10.61
C ALA A 332 -18.03 -9.34 -12.04
N THR A 333 -17.60 -8.11 -12.31
CA THR A 333 -17.08 -7.70 -13.62
C THR A 333 -15.90 -6.74 -13.48
N PRO A 334 -15.03 -6.63 -14.51
CA PRO A 334 -13.95 -5.64 -14.53
C PRO A 334 -14.45 -4.19 -14.39
N LEU A 335 -15.66 -3.89 -14.88
CA LEU A 335 -16.31 -2.59 -14.71
C LEU A 335 -16.68 -2.32 -13.24
N ASN A 336 -17.18 -3.33 -12.53
CA ASN A 336 -17.48 -3.23 -11.11
C ASN A 336 -16.19 -3.05 -10.29
N ALA A 337 -15.11 -3.75 -10.65
CA ALA A 337 -13.80 -3.56 -10.05
C ALA A 337 -13.30 -2.11 -10.24
N PHE A 338 -13.46 -1.55 -11.45
CA PHE A 338 -13.10 -0.17 -11.73
C PHE A 338 -13.93 0.85 -10.93
N LYS A 339 -15.25 0.65 -10.81
CA LYS A 339 -16.13 1.53 -10.02
C LYS A 339 -15.76 1.55 -8.54
N LEU A 340 -15.44 0.38 -7.98
CA LEU A 340 -14.99 0.21 -6.60
C LEU A 340 -13.65 0.94 -6.38
N GLN A 341 -12.69 0.73 -7.27
CA GLN A 341 -11.38 1.38 -7.26
C GLN A 341 -11.47 2.91 -7.37
N LYS A 342 -12.34 3.43 -8.25
CA LYS A 342 -12.60 4.86 -8.41
C LYS A 342 -13.20 5.48 -7.15
N TYR A 343 -14.07 4.75 -6.45
CA TYR A 343 -14.63 5.20 -5.17
C TYR A 343 -13.53 5.36 -4.12
N PHE A 344 -12.65 4.35 -3.96
CA PHE A 344 -11.53 4.44 -3.03
C PHE A 344 -10.62 5.63 -3.31
N LEU A 345 -10.27 5.84 -4.58
CA LEU A 345 -9.40 6.95 -4.95
C LEU A 345 -10.02 8.31 -4.60
N LEU A 346 -11.31 8.51 -4.87
CA LEU A 346 -11.99 9.78 -4.58
C LEU A 346 -12.16 10.01 -3.08
N SER A 347 -12.49 8.97 -2.32
CA SER A 347 -12.73 9.11 -0.88
C SER A 347 -11.46 9.08 -0.02
N SER A 348 -10.33 8.57 -0.53
CA SER A 348 -9.02 8.67 0.13
C SER A 348 -8.31 10.01 -0.08
N LEU A 349 -8.77 10.82 -1.04
CA LEU A 349 -8.19 12.13 -1.35
C LEU A 349 -8.85 13.28 -0.58
N CYS A 350 -9.93 13.01 0.16
CA CYS A 350 -10.65 13.99 0.99
C CYS A 350 -10.14 14.01 2.43
#